data_AF-A0A9D6LCQ6-F1
#
_entry.id   AF-A0A9D6LCQ6-F1
#
_cell.length_a   1.000
_cell.length_b   1.000
_cell.length_c   1.000
_cell.angle_alpha   90.00
_cell.angle_beta   90.00
_cell.angle_gamma   90.00
#
_symmetry.space_group_name_H-M   'P 1'
#
loop_
_entity.id
_entity.type
_entity.pdbx_description
1 polymer ?
#
loop_
_entity_poly.entity_id
_entity_poly.type
_entity_poly.pdbx_seq_one_letter_code
_entity_poly.pdbx_strand_id
1 'polypeptide(L)' 'QQLAPDTDEALGAALKNALAKNADKTVVLEGDRRAVLGTVVRVMDVGKKAGAAKFAVATKGGRE' A
#
# COMPACT_ATOMS: atom_id res chain seq x y z
N GLN A 1 -3.13 14.66 -13.66
CA GLN A 1 -3.13 15.45 -12.41
C GLN A 1 -2.00 14.93 -11.56
N GLN A 2 -1.05 15.78 -11.23
CA GLN A 2 0.20 15.44 -10.54
C GLN A 2 -0.05 15.53 -9.03
N LEU A 3 -0.04 14.39 -8.35
CA LEU A 3 -0.12 14.31 -6.89
C LEU A 3 1.31 14.11 -6.34
N ALA A 4 1.92 15.18 -5.85
CA ALA A 4 2.98 15.14 -4.86
C ALA A 4 2.85 16.44 -4.05
N PRO A 5 2.44 16.33 -2.78
CA PRO A 5 3.43 16.45 -1.71
C PRO A 5 3.22 15.40 -0.61
N ASP A 6 4.32 14.84 -0.12
CA ASP A 6 4.41 13.91 1.02
C ASP A 6 3.71 12.54 0.85
N THR A 7 4.55 11.58 0.45
CA THR A 7 4.29 10.21 -0.02
C THR A 7 3.28 9.40 0.79
N ASP A 8 3.08 9.69 2.07
CA ASP A 8 2.26 8.88 2.99
C ASP A 8 0.84 9.46 3.19
N GLU A 9 0.67 10.78 3.27
CA GLU A 9 -0.64 11.41 3.44
C GLU A 9 -1.48 11.33 2.16
N ALA A 10 -0.85 11.63 1.03
CA ALA A 10 -1.45 11.46 -0.29
C ALA A 10 -1.86 10.00 -0.54
N LEU A 11 -0.99 9.06 -0.14
CA LEU A 11 -1.25 7.63 -0.22
C LEU A 11 -2.41 7.22 0.69
N GLY A 12 -2.46 7.71 1.92
CA GLY A 12 -3.54 7.45 2.86
C GLY A 12 -4.90 7.94 2.35
N ALA A 13 -4.96 9.15 1.78
CA ALA A 13 -6.18 9.70 1.20
C ALA A 13 -6.66 8.90 -0.02
N ALA A 14 -5.74 8.53 -0.91
CA ALA A 14 -6.04 7.71 -2.08
C ALA A 14 -6.53 6.31 -1.67
N LEU A 15 -5.86 5.67 -0.71
CA LEU A 15 -6.25 4.37 -0.16
C LEU A 15 -7.62 4.45 0.51
N LYS A 16 -7.89 5.48 1.31
CA LYS A 16 -9.19 5.65 1.98
C LYS A 16 -10.33 5.75 0.97
N ASN A 17 -10.14 6.52 -0.11
CA ASN A 17 -11.14 6.65 -1.17
C ASN A 17 -11.32 5.35 -1.96
N ALA A 18 -10.23 4.63 -2.25
CA ALA A 18 -10.29 3.33 -2.94
C ALA A 18 -10.96 2.25 -2.08
N LEU A 19 -10.61 2.18 -0.79
CA LEU A 19 -11.15 1.21 0.18
C LEU A 19 -12.60 1.52 0.56
N ALA A 20 -13.00 2.80 0.55
CA ALA A 20 -14.41 3.16 0.72
C ALA A 20 -15.31 2.59 -0.40
N LYS A 21 -14.74 2.35 -1.59
CA LYS A 21 -15.45 1.79 -2.75
C LYS A 21 -15.33 0.27 -2.87
N ASN A 22 -14.53 -0.39 -2.03
CA ASN A 22 -14.25 -1.81 -2.11
C ASN A 22 -14.59 -2.52 -0.79
N ALA A 23 -15.58 -3.41 -0.81
CA ALA A 23 -16.06 -4.10 0.39
C ALA A 23 -15.01 -5.01 1.05
N ASP A 24 -14.15 -5.65 0.25
CA ASP A 24 -13.12 -6.56 0.73
C ASP A 24 -11.91 -5.87 1.38
N LYS A 25 -11.76 -4.55 1.18
CA LYS A 25 -10.70 -3.70 1.75
C LYS A 25 -9.31 -4.33 1.70
N THR A 26 -9.01 -5.05 0.61
CA THR A 26 -7.76 -5.77 0.42
C THR A 26 -6.77 -4.88 -0.33
N VAL A 27 -5.58 -4.74 0.22
CA VAL A 27 -4.47 -3.98 -0.39
C VAL A 27 -3.39 -4.95 -0.81
N VAL A 28 -3.02 -4.92 -2.09
CA VAL A 28 -1.91 -5.72 -2.62
C VAL A 28 -0.68 -4.82 -2.76
N LEU A 29 0.39 -5.18 -2.06
CA LEU A 29 1.69 -4.53 -2.15
C LEU A 29 2.55 -5.32 -3.12
N GLU A 30 2.85 -4.73 -4.29
CA GLU A 30 3.87 -5.24 -5.19
C GLU A 30 5.22 -4.61 -4.84
N GLY A 31 6.18 -5.44 -4.41
CA GLY A 31 7.52 -5.00 -4.03
C GLY A 31 8.62 -5.80 -4.73
N ASP A 32 9.72 -5.15 -5.08
CA ASP A 32 10.95 -5.84 -5.50
C ASP A 32 11.68 -6.43 -4.27
N ARG A 33 12.57 -7.42 -4.46
CA ARG A 33 13.37 -8.00 -3.36
C ARG A 33 14.22 -6.94 -2.63
N ARG A 34 14.49 -5.80 -3.27
CA ARG A 34 15.18 -4.65 -2.67
C ARG A 34 14.28 -3.71 -1.86
N ALA A 35 12.98 -3.98 -1.77
CA ALA A 35 12.08 -3.20 -0.95
C ALA A 35 12.52 -3.29 0.52
N VAL A 36 12.99 -2.16 1.05
CA VAL A 36 13.44 -2.04 2.44
C VAL A 36 12.23 -2.36 3.34
N LEU A 37 12.38 -3.34 4.22
CA LEU A 37 11.31 -3.77 5.15
C LEU A 37 10.65 -2.58 5.86
N GLY A 38 11.43 -1.56 6.23
CA GLY A 38 10.93 -0.33 6.85
C GLY A 38 9.91 0.41 6.00
N THR A 39 10.09 0.46 4.68
CA THR A 39 9.13 1.08 3.75
C THR A 39 7.84 0.27 3.68
N VAL A 40 7.91 -1.07 3.64
CA VAL A 40 6.73 -1.93 3.61
C VAL A 40 5.89 -1.75 4.88
N VAL A 41 6.55 -1.74 6.05
CA VAL A 41 5.88 -1.51 7.35
C VAL A 41 5.20 -0.13 7.39
N ARG A 42 5.87 0.91 6.88
CA ARG A 42 5.29 2.27 6.80
C ARG A 42 4.03 2.31 5.94
N VAL A 43 4.07 1.68 4.76
CA VAL A 43 2.92 1.59 3.85
C VAL A 43 1.78 0.76 4.45
N MET A 44 2.08 -0.31 5.18
CA MET A 44 1.06 -1.09 5.89
C MET A 44 0.38 -0.29 7.01
N ASP A 45 1.12 0.54 7.75
CA ASP A 45 0.56 1.42 8.78
C ASP A 45 -0.40 2.46 8.17
N VAL A 46 0.03 3.12 7.09
CA VAL A 46 -0.79 4.08 6.32
C VAL A 46 -2.06 3.39 5.79
N GLY A 47 -1.92 2.19 5.20
CA GLY A 47 -3.05 1.41 4.72
C GLY A 47 -4.03 1.00 5.83
N LYS A 48 -3.52 0.61 7.01
CA LYS A 48 -4.37 0.28 8.16
C LYS A 48 -5.17 1.49 8.62
N LYS A 49 -4.53 2.65 8.76
CA LYS A 49 -5.19 3.90 9.13
C LYS A 49 -6.24 4.34 8.10
N ALA A 50 -6.03 4.00 6.82
CA ALA A 50 -6.99 4.22 5.75
C ALA A 50 -8.16 3.22 5.72
N GLY A 51 -8.11 2.14 6.52
CA GLY A 51 -9.18 1.15 6.67
C GLY A 51 -8.94 -0.19 5.96
N ALA A 52 -7.71 -0.48 5.53
CA ALA A 52 -7.39 -1.76 4.91
C ALA A 52 -7.54 -2.91 5.93
N ALA A 53 -8.29 -3.94 5.56
CA ALA A 53 -8.55 -5.10 6.40
C ALA A 53 -7.60 -6.26 6.11
N LYS A 54 -7.13 -6.37 4.86
CA LYS A 54 -6.28 -7.45 4.39
C LYS A 54 -5.12 -6.88 3.58
N PHE A 55 -3.94 -7.45 3.78
CA PHE A 55 -2.74 -7.09 3.02
C PHE A 55 -2.18 -8.34 2.36
N ALA A 56 -1.95 -8.27 1.04
CA ALA A 56 -1.22 -9.29 0.30
C ALA A 56 0.09 -8.68 -0.19
N VAL A 57 1.22 -9.35 0.05
CA VAL A 57 2.52 -8.90 -0.46
C VAL A 57 2.91 -9.82 -1.60
N ALA A 58 2.92 -9.28 -2.81
CA ALA A 58 3.42 -9.96 -4.00
C ALA A 58 4.84 -9.45 -4.26
N THR A 59 5.83 -10.34 -4.14
CA THR A 59 7.18 -10.04 -4.59
C THR A 59 7.42 -10.72 -5.92
N LYS A 60 8.10 -10.04 -6.85
CA LYS A 60 8.63 -10.72 -8.04
C LYS A 60 9.74 -11.66 -7.57
N GLY A 61 9.35 -12.86 -7.18
CA GLY A 61 10.26 -13.96 -6.93
C GLY A 61 10.95 -14.28 -8.25
N GLY A 62 12.18 -13.78 -8.42
CA GLY A 62 13.10 -14.24 -9.46
C GLY A 62 13.08 -15.76 -9.53
N ARG A 63 12.59 -16.27 -10.66
CA ARG A 63 13.01 -17.55 -11.20
C ARG A 63 14.26 -17.23 -12.00
N GLU A 64 15.40 -17.65 -11.47
CA GLU A 64 16.63 -17.88 -12.23
C GLU A 64 16.90 -19.38 -12.16
#